data_AF-J9F454-F1
#
_entry.id   AF-J9F454-F1
#
_cell.length_a   1.000
_cell.length_b   1.000
_cell.length_c   1.000
_cell.angle_alpha   90.00
_cell.angle_beta   90.00
_cell.angle_gamma   90.00
#
_symmetry.space_group_name_H-M   'P 1'
#
loop_
_entity.id
_entity.type
_entity.pdbx_description
1 polymer ?
#
loop_
_entity_poly.entity_id
_entity_poly.type
_entity_poly.pdbx_seq_one_letter_code
_entity_poly.pdbx_strand_id
1 'polypeptide(L)'
;MPVRWMAPESLMDGKFTMKSDVWSYGITLYEMLTLAQQPYLGLANESVFDYIGVKKKILTRPTGCPDFWYELMKRCWKYDPRERPTFAQIVGILLRHAEGGTLNFLMMNFVSFTEEISVRRLKLAEVLNL
;
A
#
# COMPACT_ATOMS: atom_id res chain seq x y z
N MET A 1 -10.46 -0.83 -14.79
CA MET A 1 -9.11 -1.25 -14.37
C MET A 1 -8.82 -0.74 -12.96
N PRO A 2 -8.15 -1.50 -12.09
CA PRO A 2 -7.84 -1.09 -10.72
C PRO A 2 -6.65 -0.10 -10.69
N VAL A 3 -6.84 1.10 -11.28
CA VAL A 3 -5.78 2.07 -11.61
C VAL A 3 -4.78 2.32 -10.48
N ARG A 4 -5.24 2.42 -9.22
CA ARG A 4 -4.41 2.73 -8.05
C ARG A 4 -3.49 1.59 -7.61
N TRP A 5 -3.72 0.37 -8.07
CA TRP A 5 -2.88 -0.78 -7.78
C TRP A 5 -1.94 -1.11 -8.94
N MET A 6 -2.16 -0.53 -10.11
CA MET A 6 -1.41 -0.89 -11.31
C MET A 6 0.02 -0.34 -11.26
N ALA A 7 0.96 -1.16 -11.72
CA ALA A 7 2.35 -0.77 -11.91
C ALA A 7 2.50 0.25 -13.06
N PRO A 8 3.60 1.02 -13.10
CA PRO A 8 3.85 2.00 -14.18
C PRO A 8 3.77 1.38 -15.58
N GLU A 9 4.35 0.20 -15.80
CA GLU A 9 4.31 -0.52 -17.08
C GLU A 9 2.91 -1.03 -17.43
N SER A 10 2.08 -1.31 -16.43
CA SER A 10 0.69 -1.71 -16.64
C SER A 10 -0.18 -0.52 -16.99
N LEU A 11 0.10 0.65 -16.38
CA LEU A 11 -0.60 1.91 -16.68
C LEU A 11 -0.25 2.43 -18.07
N MET A 12 1.03 2.46 -18.43
CA MET A 12 1.50 3.05 -19.69
C MET A 12 1.38 2.12 -20.88
N ASP A 13 1.80 0.86 -20.72
CA ASP A 13 1.99 -0.06 -21.83
C ASP A 13 0.96 -1.21 -21.82
N GLY A 14 0.09 -1.28 -20.81
CA GLY A 14 -0.82 -2.41 -20.63
C GLY A 14 -0.10 -3.75 -20.37
N LYS A 15 1.13 -3.72 -19.86
CA LYS A 15 1.91 -4.94 -19.56
C LYS A 15 1.60 -5.47 -18.17
N PHE A 16 1.26 -6.75 -18.08
CA PHE A 16 0.95 -7.45 -16.84
C PHE A 16 1.89 -8.64 -16.67
N THR A 17 2.58 -8.71 -15.54
CA THR A 17 3.60 -9.72 -15.23
C THR A 17 3.62 -10.02 -13.74
N MET A 18 4.32 -11.06 -13.32
CA MET A 18 4.55 -11.30 -11.88
C MET A 18 5.22 -10.10 -11.19
N LYS A 19 5.98 -9.27 -11.92
CA LYS A 19 6.60 -8.06 -11.36
C LYS A 19 5.61 -6.91 -11.22
N SER A 20 4.59 -6.81 -12.08
CA SER A 20 3.50 -5.85 -11.85
C SER A 20 2.64 -6.27 -10.65
N ASP A 21 2.46 -7.57 -10.42
CA ASP A 21 1.77 -8.07 -9.23
C ASP A 21 2.52 -7.72 -7.93
N VAL A 22 3.86 -7.70 -7.97
CA VAL A 22 4.68 -7.25 -6.83
C VAL A 22 4.43 -5.77 -6.51
N TRP A 23 4.23 -4.92 -7.51
CA TRP A 23 3.85 -3.51 -7.27
C TRP A 23 2.49 -3.43 -6.58
N SER A 24 1.48 -4.12 -7.13
CA SER A 24 0.13 -4.20 -6.57
C SER A 24 0.16 -4.69 -5.12
N TYR A 25 0.97 -5.70 -4.83
CA TYR A 25 1.18 -6.21 -3.48
C TYR A 25 1.76 -5.16 -2.52
N GLY A 26 2.68 -4.31 -2.99
CA GLY A 26 3.14 -3.18 -2.19
C GLY A 26 2.02 -2.21 -1.81
N ILE A 27 1.07 -1.95 -2.73
CA ILE A 27 -0.13 -1.15 -2.45
C ILE A 27 -1.05 -1.87 -1.44
N THR A 28 -1.22 -3.18 -1.57
CA THR A 28 -1.98 -3.98 -0.59
C THR A 28 -1.37 -3.91 0.81
N LEU A 29 -0.03 -3.96 0.94
CA LEU A 29 0.65 -3.75 2.23
C LEU A 29 0.35 -2.36 2.80
N TYR A 30 0.36 -1.32 1.96
CA TYR A 30 -0.01 0.03 2.38
C TYR A 30 -1.43 0.07 2.95
N GLU A 31 -2.39 -0.57 2.29
CA GLU A 31 -3.78 -0.62 2.77
C GLU A 31 -3.90 -1.36 4.10
N MET A 32 -3.21 -2.49 4.26
CA MET A 32 -3.20 -3.23 5.53
C MET A 32 -2.65 -2.36 6.66
N LEU A 33 -1.60 -1.59 6.41
CA LEU A 33 -0.93 -0.73 7.38
C LEU A 33 -1.70 0.56 7.71
N THR A 34 -2.64 0.94 6.86
CA THR A 34 -3.43 2.18 6.97
C THR A 34 -4.91 1.91 7.24
N LEU A 35 -5.26 0.68 7.62
CA LEU A 35 -6.65 0.25 7.86
C LEU A 35 -7.57 0.57 6.67
N ALA A 36 -7.15 0.10 5.50
CA ALA A 36 -7.83 0.26 4.21
C ALA A 36 -8.01 1.74 3.80
N GLN A 37 -7.06 2.62 4.15
CA GLN A 37 -7.02 3.95 3.58
C GLN A 37 -6.87 3.85 2.05
N GLN A 38 -7.66 4.63 1.33
CA GLN A 38 -7.57 4.68 -0.13
C GLN A 38 -6.15 5.12 -0.57
N PRO A 39 -5.46 4.34 -1.41
CA PRO A 39 -4.18 4.74 -1.98
C PRO A 39 -4.33 6.02 -2.80
N TYR A 40 -3.36 6.93 -2.67
CA TYR A 40 -3.34 8.23 -3.34
C TYR A 40 -4.59 9.07 -3.01
N LEU A 41 -4.93 9.12 -1.72
CA LEU A 41 -6.08 9.86 -1.21
C LEU A 41 -6.11 11.31 -1.75
N GLY A 42 -7.27 11.74 -2.22
CA GLY A 42 -7.47 13.08 -2.77
C GLY A 42 -7.11 13.25 -4.25
N LEU A 43 -6.50 12.24 -4.90
CA LEU A 43 -6.29 12.24 -6.35
C LEU A 43 -7.45 11.55 -7.08
N ALA A 44 -7.90 12.10 -8.20
CA ALA A 44 -8.73 11.40 -9.18
C ALA A 44 -7.93 10.30 -9.90
N ASN A 45 -8.60 9.34 -10.56
CA ASN A 45 -7.91 8.22 -11.20
C ASN A 45 -6.97 8.69 -12.34
N GLU A 46 -7.38 9.71 -13.08
CA GLU A 46 -6.58 10.35 -14.14
C GLU A 46 -5.32 10.99 -13.55
N SER A 47 -5.45 11.62 -12.38
CA SER A 47 -4.32 12.21 -11.66
C SER A 47 -3.37 11.15 -11.08
N VAL A 48 -3.85 9.94 -10.78
CA VAL A 48 -3.00 8.82 -10.34
C VAL A 48 -2.11 8.33 -11.47
N PHE A 49 -2.61 8.29 -12.70
CA PHE A 49 -1.80 7.97 -13.88
C PHE A 49 -0.64 8.96 -14.03
N ASP A 50 -0.90 10.26 -13.94
CA ASP A 50 0.16 11.29 -14.01
C ASP A 50 1.14 11.19 -12.82
N TYR A 51 0.62 10.95 -11.61
CA TYR A 51 1.42 10.84 -10.40
C TYR A 51 2.44 9.69 -10.45
N ILE A 52 1.99 8.50 -10.85
CA ILE A 52 2.84 7.31 -10.96
C ILE A 52 3.63 7.38 -12.26
N GLY A 53 2.95 7.54 -13.38
CA GLY A 53 3.57 7.35 -14.69
C GLY A 53 4.53 8.47 -15.09
N VAL A 54 4.08 9.72 -14.97
CA VAL A 54 4.83 10.87 -15.50
C VAL A 54 5.75 11.44 -14.43
N LYS A 55 5.20 11.73 -13.25
CA LYS A 55 5.94 12.34 -12.13
C LYS A 55 6.85 11.35 -11.39
N LYS A 56 6.74 10.06 -11.71
CA LYS A 56 7.51 8.96 -11.10
C LYS A 56 7.48 8.96 -9.56
N LYS A 57 6.32 9.30 -8.97
CA LYS A 57 6.15 9.34 -7.50
C LYS A 57 5.59 8.01 -6.97
N ILE A 58 5.81 7.77 -5.68
CA ILE A 58 5.27 6.64 -4.92
C ILE A 58 4.55 7.17 -3.67
N LEU A 59 3.74 6.33 -3.01
CA LEU A 59 3.08 6.71 -1.77
C LEU A 59 4.11 7.10 -0.70
N THR A 60 3.82 8.16 0.04
CA THR A 60 4.61 8.54 1.19
C THR A 60 4.42 7.55 2.33
N ARG A 61 5.42 7.44 3.20
CA ARG A 61 5.35 6.62 4.41
C ARG A 61 4.12 7.01 5.25
N PRO A 62 3.23 6.06 5.60
CA PRO A 62 2.15 6.35 6.53
C PRO A 62 2.67 6.75 7.92
N THR A 63 1.94 7.61 8.62
CA THR A 63 2.23 7.98 10.00
C THR A 63 2.30 6.73 10.88
N GLY A 64 3.35 6.61 11.69
CA GLY A 64 3.53 5.46 12.60
C GLY A 64 3.93 4.14 11.93
N CYS A 65 4.03 4.08 10.59
CA CYS A 65 4.50 2.88 9.89
C CYS A 65 5.99 2.65 10.18
N PRO A 66 6.46 1.51 10.72
CA PRO A 66 7.88 1.22 10.95
C PRO A 66 8.71 1.15 9.68
N ASP A 67 10.02 1.35 9.84
CA ASP A 67 10.97 1.39 8.72
C ASP A 67 10.91 0.10 7.89
N PHE A 68 10.88 -1.06 8.55
CA PHE A 68 10.82 -2.36 7.89
C PHE A 68 9.73 -2.44 6.82
N TRP A 69 8.50 -2.06 7.18
CA TRP A 69 7.36 -2.14 6.28
C TRP A 69 7.44 -1.14 5.14
N TYR A 70 7.85 0.10 5.43
CA TYR A 70 8.02 1.10 4.39
C TYR A 70 9.15 0.75 3.42
N GLU A 71 10.27 0.22 3.92
CA GLU A 71 11.36 -0.27 3.06
C GLU A 71 10.92 -1.43 2.18
N LEU A 72 10.14 -2.38 2.70
CA LEU A 72 9.58 -3.47 1.90
C LEU A 72 8.66 -2.94 0.80
N MET A 73 7.73 -2.03 1.13
CA MET A 73 6.85 -1.40 0.15
C MET A 73 7.65 -0.64 -0.93
N LYS A 74 8.66 0.15 -0.55
CA LYS A 74 9.53 0.85 -1.52
C LYS A 74 10.27 -0.12 -2.46
N ARG A 75 10.67 -1.30 -1.99
CA ARG A 75 11.26 -2.35 -2.85
C ARG A 75 10.24 -2.87 -3.86
N CYS A 76 8.99 -3.05 -3.45
CA CYS A 76 7.89 -3.41 -4.35
C CYS A 76 7.59 -2.31 -5.39
N TRP A 77 7.76 -1.04 -5.01
CA TRP A 77 7.49 0.13 -5.87
C TRP A 77 8.70 0.65 -6.65
N LYS A 78 9.70 -0.20 -6.93
CA LYS A 78 10.78 0.16 -7.85
C LYS A 78 10.23 0.34 -9.26
N TYR A 79 10.64 1.41 -9.94
CA TYR A 79 10.17 1.71 -11.29
C TYR A 79 10.66 0.69 -12.31
N ASP A 80 11.92 0.27 -12.22
CA ASP A 80 12.41 -0.86 -13.00
C ASP A 80 11.85 -2.17 -12.42
N PRO A 81 11.04 -2.94 -13.18
CA PRO A 81 10.49 -4.22 -12.71
C PRO A 81 11.56 -5.24 -12.30
N ARG A 82 12.78 -5.12 -12.83
CA ARG A 82 13.91 -6.02 -12.52
C ARG A 82 14.49 -5.78 -11.13
N GLU A 83 14.37 -4.55 -10.61
CA GLU A 83 14.81 -4.20 -9.25
C GLU A 83 13.80 -4.62 -8.16
N ARG A 84 12.56 -4.93 -8.55
CA ARG A 84 11.55 -5.42 -7.60
C ARG A 84 11.92 -6.83 -7.13
N PRO A 85 11.67 -7.18 -5.86
CA PRO A 85 11.89 -8.55 -5.40
C PRO A 85 10.92 -9.53 -6.10
N THR A 86 11.24 -10.82 -6.05
CA THR A 86 10.27 -11.88 -6.33
C THR A 86 9.42 -12.16 -5.10
N PHE A 87 8.26 -12.80 -5.25
CA PHE A 87 7.47 -13.23 -4.09
C PHE A 87 8.25 -14.19 -3.17
N ALA A 88 9.09 -15.07 -3.71
CA ALA A 88 9.95 -15.92 -2.90
C ALA A 88 10.92 -15.10 -2.02
N GLN A 89 11.52 -14.04 -2.56
CA GLN A 89 12.36 -13.12 -1.80
C GLN A 89 11.55 -12.34 -0.75
N ILE A 90 10.33 -11.89 -1.07
CA ILE A 90 9.42 -11.22 -0.13
C ILE A 90 9.10 -12.15 1.04
N VAL A 91 8.70 -13.40 0.78
CA VAL A 91 8.42 -14.41 1.82
C VAL A 91 9.65 -14.61 2.71
N GLY A 92 10.84 -14.75 2.12
CA GLY A 92 12.07 -14.87 2.91
C GLY A 92 12.37 -13.64 3.78
N ILE A 93 12.07 -12.43 3.30
CA ILE A 93 12.19 -11.20 4.10
C ILE A 93 11.21 -11.22 5.28
N LEU A 94 9.95 -11.59 5.03
CA LEU A 94 8.89 -11.63 6.03
C LEU A 94 9.13 -12.69 7.10
N LEU A 95 9.58 -13.89 6.71
CA LEU A 95 9.90 -14.98 7.65
C LEU A 95 11.02 -14.57 8.62
N ARG A 96 12.12 -14.00 8.10
CA ARG A 96 13.21 -13.50 8.96
C ARG A 96 12.75 -12.40 9.91
N HIS A 97 11.84 -11.53 9.47
CA HIS A 97 11.27 -10.50 10.34
C HIS A 97 10.39 -11.10 11.45
N ALA A 98 9.59 -12.12 11.11
CA ALA A 98 8.72 -12.81 12.07
C ALA A 98 9.52 -13.60 13.13
N GLU A 99 10.60 -14.27 12.71
CA GLU A 99 11.50 -15.02 13.60
C GLU A 99 12.25 -14.12 14.59
N GLY A 100 12.49 -12.85 14.23
CA GLY A 100 13.12 -11.85 15.10
C GLY A 100 12.28 -11.38 16.29
N GLY A 101 11.15 -12.03 16.59
CA GLY A 101 10.34 -11.77 17.78
C GLY A 101 9.56 -10.45 17.78
N THR A 102 9.58 -9.69 16.68
CA THR A 102 8.84 -8.43 16.56
C THR A 102 7.51 -8.64 15.84
N LEU A 103 6.58 -9.39 16.44
CA LEU A 103 5.21 -9.55 15.91
C LEU A 103 4.34 -8.30 16.14
N ASN A 104 4.90 -7.11 15.94
CA ASN A 104 4.18 -5.84 16.10
C ASN A 104 3.37 -5.43 14.88
N PHE A 105 3.13 -6.32 13.91
CA PHE A 105 2.20 -6.02 12.82
C PHE A 105 0.79 -5.71 13.33
N LEU A 106 0.36 -6.36 14.42
CA LEU A 106 -0.97 -6.16 15.02
C LEU A 106 -1.05 -4.96 15.99
N MET A 107 0.06 -4.56 16.64
CA MET A 107 0.10 -3.36 17.48
C MET A 107 0.18 -2.06 16.67
N MET A 108 0.51 -2.14 15.38
CA MET A 108 0.51 -0.99 14.47
C MET A 108 -0.90 -0.54 14.04
N ASN A 109 -1.94 -1.31 14.39
CA ASN A 109 -3.35 -0.98 14.10
C ASN A 109 -3.93 0.14 14.99
N PHE A 110 -3.12 0.71 15.89
CA PHE A 110 -3.50 1.84 16.73
C PHE A 110 -2.95 3.16 16.20
N VAL A 111 -3.17 3.45 14.91
CA VAL A 111 -3.19 4.85 14.47
C VAL A 111 -4.42 5.48 15.15
N SER A 112 -4.21 6.05 16.34
CA SER A 112 -5.17 6.83 17.13
C SER A 112 -6.53 6.16 17.38
N PHE A 113 -6.63 5.34 18.43
CA PHE A 113 -7.89 4.75 18.89
C PHE A 113 -8.93 5.75 19.45
N THR A 114 -8.69 7.06 19.42
CA THR A 114 -9.57 8.01 20.15
C THR A 114 -10.40 8.97 19.28
N GLU A 115 -10.13 9.17 17.98
CA GLU A 115 -10.88 10.20 17.21
C GLU A 115 -11.55 9.71 15.90
N GLU A 116 -10.94 8.84 15.10
CA GLU A 116 -11.49 8.55 13.75
C GLU A 116 -12.62 7.50 13.70
N ILE A 117 -12.70 6.58 14.67
CA ILE A 117 -13.77 5.56 14.68
C ILE A 117 -15.14 6.20 14.97
N SER A 118 -15.19 7.27 15.75
CA SER A 118 -16.45 7.97 16.05
C SER A 118 -17.07 8.57 14.78
N VAL A 119 -16.26 9.21 13.94
CA VAL A 119 -16.71 9.86 12.70
C VAL A 119 -17.15 8.85 11.64
N ARG A 120 -16.45 7.71 11.51
CA ARG A 120 -16.84 6.66 10.56
C ARG A 120 -18.08 5.88 11.01
N ARG A 121 -18.28 5.68 12.32
CA ARG A 121 -19.53 5.10 12.85
C ARG A 121 -20.72 6.04 12.70
N LEU A 122 -20.54 7.34 12.88
CA LEU A 122 -21.61 8.34 12.66
C LEU A 122 -22.11 8.34 11.21
N LYS A 123 -21.20 8.27 10.23
CA LYS A 123 -21.58 8.18 8.81
C LYS A 123 -22.25 6.85 8.44
N LEU A 124 -21.88 5.74 9.09
CA LEU A 124 -22.54 4.45 8.86
C LEU A 124 -23.92 4.38 9.54
N ALA A 125 -24.11 5.02 10.69
CA ALA A 125 -25.41 5.10 11.35
C ALA A 125 -26.41 5.96 10.54
N GLU A 126 -25.97 7.09 9.98
CA GLU A 126 -26.78 7.93 9.08
C GLU A 126 -27.20 7.22 7.78
N VAL A 127 -26.37 6.29 7.28
CA VAL A 127 -26.66 5.51 6.06
C VAL A 127 -27.54 4.29 6.35
N LEU A 128 -27.59 3.82 7.60
CA LEU A 128 -28.33 2.61 7.99
C LEU A 128 -29.69 2.90 8.69
N ASN A 129 -30.09 4.16 8.89
CA ASN A 129 -31.34 4.55 9.56
C ASN A 129 -31.59 3.76 10.88
N LEU A 130 -30.61 3.76 11.77
CA LEU A 130 -30.79 3.44 13.20
C LEU A 130 -30.67 4.72 14.03
#